data_AF-A0A836VKR7-F1
#
_entry.id   AF-A0A836VKR7-F1
#
_cell.length_a   1.000
_cell.length_b   1.000
_cell.length_c   1.000
_cell.angle_alpha   90.00
_cell.angle_beta   90.00
_cell.angle_gamma   90.00
#
_symmetry.space_group_name_H-M   'P 1'
#
loop_
_entity.id
_entity.type
_entity.pdbx_description
1 polymer ?
#
loop_
_entity_poly.entity_id
_entity_poly.type
_entity_poly.pdbx_seq_one_letter_code
_entity_poly.pdbx_strand_id
1 'polypeptide(L)'
;CRASDQANVEALFAMGGISASVIPFIENMAAALKAAHLVVSRAGASTVAELAVAGRPALLVPFPHATDDHQTANARALVDAGGAWMIDEKEFNVVKLETWLVELFKNPSVLVEASHKARAIGQPDAARCLADVTSQLISEYAGV
;
A
#
# COMPACT_ATOMS: atom_id res chain seq x y z
N CYS A 1 -3.57 -13.46 5.98
CA CYS A 1 -4.09 -14.09 7.22
C CYS A 1 -3.16 -15.24 7.59
N ARG A 2 -3.20 -15.82 8.79
CA ARG A 2 -2.44 -17.06 9.03
C ARG A 2 -3.06 -18.18 8.18
N ALA A 3 -2.30 -19.23 7.87
CA ALA A 3 -2.84 -20.39 7.17
C ALA A 3 -4.05 -20.99 7.91
N SER A 4 -4.05 -20.93 9.24
CA SER A 4 -5.18 -21.32 10.10
C SER A 4 -6.46 -20.52 9.88
N ASP A 5 -6.35 -19.27 9.42
CA ASP A 5 -7.47 -18.35 9.33
C ASP A 5 -8.14 -18.38 7.94
N GLN A 6 -7.48 -18.98 6.94
CA GLN A 6 -7.88 -18.92 5.54
C GLN A 6 -9.31 -19.43 5.34
N ALA A 7 -9.61 -20.65 5.80
CA ALA A 7 -10.92 -21.27 5.62
C ALA A 7 -12.06 -20.44 6.25
N ASN A 8 -11.79 -19.81 7.41
CA ASN A 8 -12.77 -18.95 8.07
C ASN A 8 -13.03 -17.67 7.26
N VAL A 9 -11.98 -17.04 6.74
CA VAL A 9 -12.12 -15.83 5.91
C VAL A 9 -12.82 -16.14 4.58
N GLU A 10 -12.52 -17.27 3.94
CA GLU A 10 -13.22 -17.73 2.73
C GLU A 10 -14.71 -17.93 2.99
N ALA A 11 -15.06 -18.58 4.11
CA ALA A 11 -16.45 -18.77 4.50
C ALA A 11 -17.18 -17.43 4.71
N LEU A 12 -16.54 -16.44 5.34
CA LEU A 12 -17.11 -15.11 5.54
C LEU A 12 -17.39 -14.40 4.21
N PHE A 13 -16.46 -14.45 3.24
CA PHE A 13 -16.70 -13.89 1.91
C PHE A 13 -17.80 -14.62 1.16
N ALA A 14 -17.84 -15.95 1.23
CA ALA A 14 -18.87 -16.77 0.59
C ALA A 14 -20.27 -16.49 1.17
N MET A 15 -20.39 -16.36 2.49
CA MET A 15 -21.65 -15.95 3.15
C MET A 15 -22.12 -14.56 2.70
N GLY A 16 -21.19 -13.66 2.36
CA GLY A 16 -21.49 -12.35 1.78
C GLY A 16 -21.77 -12.37 0.27
N GLY A 17 -21.70 -13.53 -0.40
CA GLY A 17 -21.84 -13.64 -1.84
C GLY A 17 -20.69 -13.00 -2.63
N ILE A 18 -19.52 -12.83 -2.00
CA ILE A 18 -18.36 -12.18 -2.59
C ILE A 18 -17.40 -13.25 -3.12
N SER A 19 -17.09 -13.19 -4.42
CA SER A 19 -16.02 -13.99 -5.01
C SER A 19 -14.67 -13.42 -4.63
N ALA A 20 -14.00 -14.02 -3.64
CA ALA A 20 -12.70 -13.59 -3.14
C ALA A 20 -11.65 -14.70 -3.28
N SER A 21 -10.42 -14.32 -3.61
CA SER A 21 -9.24 -15.19 -3.51
C SER A 21 -8.54 -14.91 -2.19
N VAL A 22 -8.61 -15.84 -1.24
CA VAL A 22 -7.97 -15.70 0.07
C VAL A 22 -6.71 -16.55 0.09
N ILE A 23 -5.56 -15.89 0.21
CA ILE A 23 -4.26 -16.57 0.29
C ILE A 23 -3.47 -16.04 1.49
N PRO A 24 -2.80 -16.91 2.27
CA PRO A 24 -2.03 -16.48 3.45
C PRO A 24 -0.88 -15.54 3.10
N PHE A 25 -0.25 -15.78 1.95
CA PHE A 25 0.89 -15.03 1.43
C PHE A 25 0.79 -14.87 -0.08
N ILE A 26 1.18 -13.69 -0.59
CA ILE A 26 1.20 -13.38 -2.02
C ILE A 26 2.66 -13.48 -2.50
N GLU A 27 3.01 -14.60 -3.13
CA GLU A 27 4.35 -14.86 -3.68
C GLU A 27 4.74 -13.82 -4.75
N ASN A 28 3.82 -13.52 -5.66
CA ASN A 28 4.05 -12.57 -6.76
C ASN A 28 3.28 -11.28 -6.52
N MET A 29 3.79 -10.45 -5.61
CA MET A 29 3.18 -9.16 -5.28
C MET A 29 3.07 -8.24 -6.50
N ALA A 30 4.08 -8.25 -7.39
CA ALA A 30 4.05 -7.45 -8.60
C ALA A 30 2.86 -7.79 -9.51
N ALA A 31 2.54 -9.08 -9.69
CA ALA A 31 1.38 -9.50 -10.45
C ALA A 31 0.06 -9.11 -9.77
N ALA A 32 -0.03 -9.25 -8.44
CA ALA A 32 -1.20 -8.85 -7.68
C ALA A 32 -1.46 -7.34 -7.77
N LEU A 33 -0.42 -6.52 -7.56
CA LEU A 33 -0.50 -5.07 -7.71
C LEU A 33 -0.86 -4.67 -9.14
N LYS A 34 -0.31 -5.34 -10.16
CA LYS A 34 -0.64 -5.07 -11.56
C LYS A 34 -2.13 -5.28 -11.85
N ALA A 35 -2.75 -6.31 -11.26
CA ALA A 35 -4.15 -6.64 -11.44
C ALA A 35 -5.12 -5.78 -10.60
N ALA A 36 -4.64 -5.13 -9.53
CA ALA A 36 -5.46 -4.35 -8.63
C ALA A 36 -5.74 -2.93 -9.13
N HIS A 37 -7.00 -2.48 -9.03
CA HIS A 37 -7.39 -1.09 -9.31
C HIS A 37 -7.30 -0.19 -8.07
N LEU A 38 -7.40 -0.78 -6.89
CA LEU A 38 -7.33 -0.15 -5.58
C LEU A 38 -6.75 -1.17 -4.59
N VAL A 39 -5.86 -0.72 -3.71
CA VAL A 39 -5.31 -1.55 -2.63
C VAL A 39 -5.82 -1.06 -1.28
N VAL A 40 -6.27 -1.97 -0.43
CA VAL A 40 -6.62 -1.67 0.97
C VAL A 40 -5.61 -2.38 1.85
N SER A 41 -4.79 -1.64 2.60
CA SER A 41 -3.68 -2.23 3.35
C SER A 41 -3.24 -1.41 4.55
N ARG A 42 -2.35 -2.00 5.36
CA ARG A 42 -1.52 -1.26 6.30
C ARG A 42 -0.53 -0.35 5.57
N ALA A 43 0.05 0.60 6.29
CA ALA A 43 1.01 1.58 5.77
C ALA A 43 2.46 1.25 6.17
N GLY A 44 2.87 0.01 5.93
CA GLY A 44 4.27 -0.39 6.09
C GLY A 44 5.17 0.32 5.07
N ALA A 45 6.44 0.59 5.43
CA ALA A 45 7.36 1.32 4.57
C ALA A 45 7.52 0.68 3.18
N SER A 46 7.75 -0.65 3.14
CA SER A 46 7.83 -1.39 1.86
C SER A 46 6.52 -1.33 1.08
N THR A 47 5.37 -1.45 1.74
CA THR A 47 4.06 -1.38 1.08
C THR A 47 3.85 -0.02 0.41
N VAL A 48 4.13 1.08 1.11
CA VAL A 48 4.02 2.43 0.54
C VAL A 48 4.96 2.62 -0.65
N ALA A 49 6.21 2.14 -0.54
CA ALA A 49 7.18 2.20 -1.64
C ALA A 49 6.74 1.36 -2.85
N GLU A 50 6.25 0.14 -2.63
CA GLU A 50 5.74 -0.74 -3.69
C GLU A 50 4.53 -0.12 -4.39
N LEU A 51 3.59 0.47 -3.65
CA LEU A 51 2.42 1.16 -4.21
C LEU A 51 2.82 2.36 -5.07
N ALA A 52 3.76 3.17 -4.57
CA ALA A 52 4.30 4.31 -5.31
C ALA A 52 4.97 3.84 -6.62
N VAL A 53 5.88 2.87 -6.54
CA VAL A 53 6.55 2.33 -7.74
C VAL A 53 5.53 1.68 -8.68
N ALA A 54 4.58 0.90 -8.19
CA ALA A 54 3.56 0.25 -9.02
C ALA A 54 2.49 1.22 -9.57
N GLY A 55 2.46 2.47 -9.09
CA GLY A 55 1.43 3.46 -9.43
C GLY A 55 0.04 3.01 -8.99
N ARG A 56 -0.09 2.38 -7.81
CA ARG A 56 -1.35 1.81 -7.35
C ARG A 56 -1.99 2.70 -6.28
N PRO A 57 -3.22 3.20 -6.52
CA PRO A 57 -3.92 3.97 -5.52
C PRO A 57 -4.31 3.08 -4.35
N ALA A 58 -4.32 3.65 -3.14
CA ALA A 58 -4.56 2.87 -1.93
C ALA A 58 -5.43 3.57 -0.90
N LEU A 59 -6.15 2.75 -0.13
CA LEU A 59 -6.77 3.07 1.14
C LEU A 59 -5.87 2.52 2.23
N LEU A 60 -5.17 3.42 2.93
CA LEU A 60 -4.20 3.06 3.96
C LEU A 60 -4.84 3.13 5.35
N VAL A 61 -4.67 2.07 6.12
CA VAL A 61 -5.09 1.97 7.53
C VAL A 61 -3.83 1.78 8.38
N PRO A 62 -3.13 2.85 8.81
CA PRO A 62 -1.91 2.75 9.61
C PRO A 62 -2.14 1.92 10.86
N PHE A 63 -1.13 1.13 11.25
CA PHE A 63 -1.18 0.38 12.50
C PHE A 63 -0.89 1.31 13.69
N PRO A 64 -1.82 1.50 14.64
CA PRO A 64 -1.74 2.52 15.68
C PRO A 64 -0.68 2.23 16.76
N HIS A 65 -0.16 1.00 16.81
CA HIS A 65 0.89 0.58 17.74
C HIS A 65 2.25 0.44 17.07
N ALA A 66 2.44 1.00 15.87
CA ALA A 66 3.77 1.13 15.29
C ALA A 66 4.62 2.04 16.19
N THR A 67 5.89 1.67 16.40
CA THR A 67 6.86 2.52 17.09
C THR A 67 6.83 3.93 16.50
N ASP A 68 6.81 4.95 17.35
CA ASP A 68 6.73 6.39 17.03
C ASP A 68 5.70 6.82 15.96
N ASP A 69 4.61 6.05 15.76
CA ASP A 69 3.59 6.34 14.73
C ASP A 69 4.14 6.40 13.29
N HIS A 70 5.23 5.66 13.02
CA HIS A 70 5.92 5.68 11.72
C HIS A 70 5.03 5.25 10.54
N GLN A 71 3.99 4.44 10.76
CA GLN A 71 3.07 4.06 9.67
C GLN A 71 2.20 5.22 9.20
N THR A 72 1.81 6.14 10.08
CA THR A 72 1.09 7.35 9.68
C THR A 72 1.99 8.25 8.86
N ALA A 73 3.27 8.38 9.25
CA ALA A 73 4.26 9.11 8.46
C ALA A 73 4.48 8.50 7.07
N ASN A 74 4.57 7.17 6.97
CA ASN A 74 4.67 6.49 5.67
C ASN A 74 3.45 6.75 4.80
N ALA A 75 2.24 6.63 5.35
CA ALA A 75 1.00 6.86 4.60
C ALA A 75 0.91 8.29 4.05
N ARG A 76 1.32 9.29 4.84
CA ARG A 76 1.31 10.70 4.44
C ARG A 76 2.08 10.96 3.15
N ALA A 77 3.21 10.27 2.91
CA ALA A 77 3.96 10.43 1.67
C ALA A 77 3.12 10.19 0.40
N LEU A 78 2.25 9.16 0.40
CA LEU A 78 1.33 8.90 -0.71
C LEU A 78 0.09 9.79 -0.67
N VAL A 79 -0.46 10.08 0.50
CA VAL A 79 -1.65 10.91 0.67
C VAL A 79 -1.40 12.35 0.23
N ASP A 80 -0.28 12.93 0.64
CA ASP A 80 0.11 14.32 0.32
C ASP A 80 0.40 14.48 -1.18
N ALA A 81 0.92 13.44 -1.83
CA ALA A 81 1.05 13.38 -3.28
C ALA A 81 -0.31 13.25 -3.99
N GLY A 82 -1.37 12.89 -3.25
CA GLY A 82 -2.72 12.59 -3.77
C GLY A 82 -2.83 11.21 -4.43
N GLY A 83 -1.92 10.30 -4.10
CA GLY A 83 -1.92 8.92 -4.59
C GLY A 83 -2.67 7.92 -3.70
N ALA A 84 -3.08 8.33 -2.49
CA ALA A 84 -3.78 7.47 -1.55
C ALA A 84 -4.74 8.26 -0.64
N TRP A 85 -5.60 7.52 0.06
CA TRP A 85 -6.40 7.97 1.20
C TRP A 85 -5.93 7.28 2.46
N MET A 86 -6.13 7.91 3.62
CA MET A 86 -5.75 7.35 4.92
C MET A 86 -6.87 7.50 5.93
N ILE A 87 -7.15 6.41 6.65
CA ILE A 87 -8.14 6.37 7.73
C ILE A 87 -7.49 5.77 8.99
N ASP A 88 -7.76 6.39 10.13
CA ASP A 88 -7.33 5.85 11.42
C ASP A 88 -8.03 4.51 11.69
N GLU A 89 -7.31 3.53 12.23
CA GLU A 89 -7.87 2.22 12.56
C GLU A 89 -9.11 2.31 13.45
N LYS A 90 -9.18 3.28 14.37
CA LYS A 90 -10.33 3.49 15.26
C LYS A 90 -11.58 3.91 14.50
N GLU A 91 -11.41 4.54 13.34
CA GLU A 91 -12.51 4.96 12.47
C GLU A 91 -12.77 3.95 11.34
N PHE A 92 -11.90 2.96 11.16
CA PHE A 92 -12.02 1.94 10.12
C PHE A 92 -13.12 0.93 10.46
N ASN A 93 -14.34 1.24 10.02
CA ASN A 93 -15.53 0.42 10.19
C ASN A 93 -16.29 0.23 8.87
N VAL A 94 -17.29 -0.65 8.88
CA VAL A 94 -18.07 -1.03 7.69
C VAL A 94 -18.68 0.18 6.99
N VAL A 95 -19.30 1.11 7.73
CA VAL A 95 -19.99 2.28 7.16
C VAL A 95 -18.99 3.20 6.46
N LYS A 96 -17.84 3.45 7.08
CA LYS A 96 -16.79 4.30 6.50
C LYS A 96 -16.16 3.66 5.26
N LEU A 97 -15.87 2.36 5.33
CA LEU A 97 -15.31 1.63 4.18
C LEU A 97 -16.30 1.58 3.02
N GLU A 98 -17.57 1.28 3.27
CA GLU A 98 -18.63 1.29 2.26
C GLU A 98 -18.72 2.66 1.57
N THR A 99 -18.80 3.74 2.36
CA THR A 99 -18.89 5.11 1.84
C THR A 99 -17.75 5.40 0.87
N TRP A 100 -16.51 5.10 1.27
CA TRP A 100 -15.34 5.31 0.40
C TRP A 100 -15.34 4.45 -0.85
N LEU A 101 -15.61 3.15 -0.72
CA LEU A 101 -15.63 2.26 -1.90
C LEU A 101 -16.71 2.72 -2.89
N VAL A 102 -17.90 3.09 -2.42
CA VAL A 102 -18.98 3.61 -3.27
C VAL A 102 -18.56 4.90 -3.97
N GLU A 103 -17.97 5.86 -3.26
CA GLU A 103 -17.50 7.12 -3.85
C GLU A 103 -16.42 6.90 -4.91
N LEU A 104 -15.41 6.07 -4.61
CA LEU A 104 -14.29 5.77 -5.50
C LEU A 104 -14.74 5.04 -6.77
N PHE A 105 -15.63 4.04 -6.64
CA PHE A 105 -16.10 3.29 -7.81
C PHE A 105 -17.19 4.01 -8.60
N LYS A 106 -17.90 4.98 -8.01
CA LYS A 106 -18.77 5.89 -8.76
C LYS A 106 -18.00 6.90 -9.61
N ASN A 107 -16.76 7.21 -9.24
CA ASN A 107 -15.93 8.14 -9.99
C ASN A 107 -14.54 7.57 -10.31
N PRO A 108 -14.43 6.59 -11.23
CA PRO A 108 -13.18 5.87 -11.50
C PRO A 108 -12.02 6.77 -11.97
N SER A 109 -12.29 7.97 -12.50
CA SER A 109 -11.23 8.90 -12.89
C SER A 109 -10.36 9.32 -11.71
N VAL A 110 -10.93 9.38 -10.50
CA VAL A 110 -10.19 9.68 -9.27
C VAL A 110 -9.14 8.60 -8.99
N LEU A 111 -9.44 7.32 -9.26
CA LEU A 111 -8.47 6.23 -9.11
C LEU A 111 -7.35 6.34 -10.16
N VAL A 112 -7.67 6.76 -11.38
CA VAL A 112 -6.68 6.99 -12.45
C VAL A 112 -5.74 8.15 -12.10
N GLU A 113 -6.29 9.27 -11.63
CA GLU A 113 -5.49 10.41 -11.18
C GLU A 113 -4.58 10.04 -10.01
N ALA A 114 -5.13 9.33 -9.01
CA ALA A 114 -4.36 8.85 -7.87
C ALA A 114 -3.27 7.85 -8.29
N SER A 115 -3.53 6.99 -9.28
CA SER A 115 -2.52 6.10 -9.86
C SER A 115 -1.33 6.87 -10.44
N HIS A 116 -1.59 7.93 -11.22
CA HIS A 116 -0.53 8.79 -11.76
C HIS A 116 0.27 9.51 -10.68
N LYS A 117 -0.43 10.05 -9.67
CA LYS A 117 0.18 10.74 -8.53
C LYS A 117 1.05 9.81 -7.68
N ALA A 118 0.58 8.59 -7.39
CA ALA A 118 1.37 7.57 -6.72
C ALA A 118 2.64 7.23 -7.51
N ARG A 119 2.51 7.04 -8.83
CA ARG A 119 3.66 6.73 -9.71
C ARG A 119 4.69 7.84 -9.76
N ALA A 120 4.26 9.10 -9.70
CA ALA A 120 5.13 10.27 -9.79
C ALA A 120 6.15 10.37 -8.65
N ILE A 121 5.85 9.80 -7.49
CA ILE A 121 6.75 9.80 -6.33
C ILE A 121 7.52 8.48 -6.15
N GLY A 122 7.29 7.49 -7.02
CA GLY A 122 7.96 6.19 -6.95
C GLY A 122 9.45 6.30 -7.26
N GLN A 123 10.29 5.64 -6.45
CA GLN A 123 11.74 5.58 -6.65
C GLN A 123 12.19 4.15 -6.99
N PRO A 124 12.07 3.70 -8.26
CA PRO A 124 12.43 2.33 -8.64
C PRO A 124 13.93 2.04 -8.50
N ASP A 125 14.78 3.07 -8.55
CA ASP A 125 16.24 2.96 -8.47
C ASP A 125 16.79 3.20 -7.05
N ALA A 126 15.94 3.28 -6.02
CA ALA A 126 16.35 3.65 -4.65
C ALA A 126 17.49 2.78 -4.11
N ALA A 127 17.45 1.46 -4.36
CA ALA A 127 18.51 0.55 -3.95
C ALA A 127 19.85 0.84 -4.64
N ARG A 128 19.83 1.20 -5.94
CA ARG A 128 21.04 1.60 -6.68
C ARG A 128 21.58 2.91 -6.13
N CYS A 129 20.72 3.92 -5.95
CA CYS A 129 21.13 5.22 -5.40
C CYS A 129 21.79 5.07 -4.01
N LEU A 130 21.25 4.19 -3.16
CA LEU A 130 21.84 3.91 -1.85
C LEU A 130 23.20 3.23 -1.96
N ALA A 131 23.33 2.26 -2.88
CA ALA A 131 24.61 1.60 -3.14
C ALA A 131 25.66 2.60 -3.63
N ASP A 132 25.30 3.49 -4.56
CA ASP A 132 26.20 4.51 -5.10
C ASP A 132 26.72 5.45 -4.00
N VAL A 133 25.85 5.94 -3.12
CA VAL A 133 26.24 6.78 -1.97
C VAL A 133 27.14 6.01 -1.00
N THR A 134 26.82 4.75 -0.73
CA THR A 134 27.63 3.91 0.17
C THR A 134 29.03 3.67 -0.40
N SER A 135 29.12 3.37 -1.69
CA SER A 135 30.40 3.19 -2.40
C SER A 135 31.24 4.46 -2.41
N GLN A 136 30.61 5.62 -2.66
CA GLN A 136 31.30 6.91 -2.62
C GLN A 136 31.92 7.18 -1.23
N LEU A 137 31.15 6.98 -0.16
CA LEU A 137 31.64 7.18 1.21
C LEU A 137 32.80 6.23 1.54
N ILE A 138 32.75 4.98 1.08
CA ILE A 138 33.86 4.03 1.29
C ILE A 138 35.13 4.50 0.58
N SER A 139 35.03 4.95 -0.67
CA SER A 139 36.16 5.51 -1.43
C SER A 139 36.78 6.72 -0.72
N GLU A 140 35.95 7.67 -0.28
CA GLU A 140 36.38 8.87 0.44
C GLU A 140 37.13 8.52 1.74
N TYR A 141 36.66 7.53 2.50
CA TYR A 141 37.31 7.07 3.74
C TYR A 141 38.57 6.22 3.48
N ALA A 142 38.62 5.48 2.38
CA ALA A 142 39.77 4.65 2.01
C ALA A 142 40.90 5.46 1.36
N GLY A 143 40.66 6.73 1.01
CA GLY A 143 41.63 7.59 0.35
C GLY A 143 41.93 7.18 -1.10
N VAL A 144 40.98 6.51 -1.77
CA VAL A 144 41.07 6.06 -3.17
C VAL A 144 39.93 6.63 -3.98
#